data_AF-A0A3E0E063-F1
#
_entry.id   AF-A0A3E0E063-F1
#
_cell.length_a   1.000
_cell.length_b   1.000
_cell.length_c   1.000
_cell.angle_alpha   90.00
_cell.angle_beta   90.00
_cell.angle_gamma   90.00
#
_symmetry.space_group_name_H-M   'P 1'
#
loop_
_entity.id
_entity.type
_entity.pdbx_description
1 polymer ?
#
loop_
_entity_poly.entity_id
_entity_poly.type
_entity_poly.pdbx_seq_one_letter_code
_entity_poly.pdbx_strand_id
1 'polypeptide(L)' 'MSEDQKRQLETQLWGIANLLRGKISADDYRDYILEFNFYKYLSEKQYIYANTLLVGEAVTDFTKL' A
#
# COMPACT_ATOMS: atom_id res chain seq x y z
N MET A 1 -1.37 1.21 22.63
CA MET A 1 -0.77 0.00 22.05
C MET A 1 0.22 -0.55 23.05
N SER A 2 -0.05 -1.74 23.62
CA SER A 2 0.91 -2.44 24.46
C SER A 2 2.07 -2.98 23.61
N GLU A 3 3.26 -3.13 24.17
CA GLU A 3 4.43 -3.72 23.50
C GLU A 3 4.11 -5.12 22.94
N ASP A 4 3.29 -5.90 23.64
CA ASP A 4 2.82 -7.21 23.16
C ASP A 4 1.98 -7.12 21.88
N GLN A 5 1.14 -6.09 21.76
CA GLN A 5 0.31 -5.88 20.56
C GLN A 5 1.17 -5.46 19.36
N LYS A 6 2.21 -4.64 19.58
CA LYS A 6 3.17 -4.30 18.52
C LYS A 6 3.91 -5.54 18.04
N ARG A 7 4.41 -6.37 18.95
CA ARG A 7 5.15 -7.59 18.62
C ARG A 7 4.28 -8.61 17.88
N GLN A 8 3.01 -8.76 18.27
CA GLN A 8 2.04 -9.59 17.55
C GLN A 8 1.80 -9.07 16.13
N LEU A 9 1.63 -7.75 15.98
CA LEU A 9 1.43 -7.11 14.68
C LEU A 9 2.65 -7.28 13.76
N GLU A 10 3.86 -7.05 14.27
CA GLU A 10 5.11 -7.27 13.54
C GLU A 10 5.25 -8.72 13.06
N THR A 11 4.91 -9.68 13.92
CA THR A 11 4.96 -11.12 13.58
C THR A 11 3.97 -11.44 12.46
N GLN A 12 2.76 -10.89 12.50
CA GLN A 12 1.75 -11.08 11.45
C GLN A 12 2.20 -10.46 10.12
N LEU A 13 2.71 -9.23 10.15
CA LEU A 13 3.25 -8.54 8.96
C LEU A 13 4.42 -9.32 8.35
N TRP A 14 5.30 -9.87 9.18
CA TRP A 14 6.41 -10.70 8.75
C TRP A 14 5.94 -12.02 8.11
N GLY A 15 4.89 -12.64 8.66
CA GLY A 15 4.26 -13.83 8.07
C GLY A 15 3.65 -13.55 6.69
N ILE A 16 2.92 -12.43 6.55
CA ILE A 16 2.33 -12.01 5.28
C ILE A 16 3.42 -11.72 4.24
N ALA A 17 4.49 -11.04 4.62
CA ALA A 17 5.61 -10.75 3.73
C ALA A 17 6.30 -12.05 3.24
N ASN A 18 6.46 -13.06 4.10
CA ASN A 18 7.03 -14.34 3.67
C ASN A 18 6.11 -15.12 2.74
N LEU A 19 4.79 -15.06 2.97
CA LEU A 19 3.82 -15.68 2.09
C LEU A 19 3.84 -15.03 0.69
N LEU A 20 3.88 -13.69 0.63
CA LEU A 20 3.95 -12.92 -0.61
C LEU A 20 5.29 -13.09 -1.34
N ARG A 21 6.39 -13.23 -0.61
CA ARG A 21 7.72 -13.48 -1.18
C ARG A 21 7.78 -14.78 -1.99
N GLY A 22 7.03 -15.82 -1.61
CA GLY A 22 7.02 -17.09 -2.34
C GLY A 22 8.43 -17.67 -2.53
N LYS A 23 8.84 -17.86 -3.79
CA LYS A 23 10.19 -18.36 -4.17
C LYS A 23 11.23 -17.26 -4.44
N ILE A 24 10.88 -15.99 -4.25
CA ILE A 24 11.73 -14.85 -4.56
C ILE A 24 12.82 -14.71 -3.47
N SER A 25 14.03 -14.35 -3.86
CA SER A 25 15.10 -14.10 -2.88
C SER A 25 14.73 -12.90 -1.99
N ALA A 26 15.27 -12.83 -0.77
CA ALA A 26 14.92 -11.75 0.15
C ALA A 26 15.37 -10.37 -0.35
N ASP A 27 16.47 -10.31 -1.11
CA ASP A 27 16.98 -9.07 -1.70
C ASP A 27 16.12 -8.64 -2.88
N ASP A 28 15.73 -9.55 -3.78
CA ASP A 28 14.82 -9.21 -4.89
C ASP A 28 13.45 -8.76 -4.37
N TYR A 29 12.90 -9.44 -3.35
CA TYR A 29 11.61 -9.06 -2.76
C TYR A 29 11.65 -7.68 -2.10
N ARG A 30 12.80 -7.28 -1.52
CA ARG A 30 12.97 -5.95 -0.94
C ARG A 30 12.83 -4.86 -2.00
N ASP A 31 13.43 -5.07 -3.17
CA ASP A 31 13.36 -4.10 -4.25
C ASP A 31 11.92 -4.02 -4.83
N TYR A 32 11.27 -5.17 -5.05
CA TYR A 32 9.88 -5.20 -5.51
C TYR A 32 8.88 -4.59 -4.52
N ILE A 33 9.01 -4.87 -3.22
CA ILE A 33 8.08 -4.32 -2.23
C ILE A 33 8.24 -2.82 -2.08
N LEU A 34 9.45 -2.28 -2.28
CA LEU A 34 9.71 -0.85 -2.27
C LEU A 34 9.06 -0.16 -3.47
N GLU A 35 9.23 -0.72 -4.68
CA GLU A 35 8.57 -0.23 -5.90
C GLU A 35 7.04 -0.27 -5.76
N PHE A 36 6.50 -1.37 -5.20
CA PHE A 36 5.06 -1.51 -4.97
C PHE A 36 4.52 -0.48 -3.97
N ASN A 37 5.22 -0.28 -2.84
CA ASN A 37 4.83 0.72 -1.85
C ASN A 37 4.91 2.15 -2.41
N PHE A 38 5.92 2.42 -3.23
CA PHE A 38 6.06 3.71 -3.91
C PHE A 38 4.93 3.94 -4.91
N TYR A 39 4.62 2.95 -5.74
CA TYR A 39 3.49 3.02 -6.67
C TYR A 39 2.16 3.24 -5.95
N LYS A 40 1.90 2.47 -4.88
CA LYS A 40 0.70 2.64 -4.05
C LYS A 40 0.61 4.05 -3.48
N TYR A 41 1.70 4.57 -2.92
CA TYR A 41 1.74 5.92 -2.36
C TYR A 41 1.41 6.99 -3.41
N LEU A 42 2.03 6.93 -4.58
CA LEU A 42 1.74 7.88 -5.67
C LEU A 42 0.29 7.75 -6.16
N SER A 43 -0.21 6.53 -6.32
CA SER A 43 -1.59 6.27 -6.74
C SER A 43 -2.60 6.83 -5.74
N GLU A 44 -2.36 6.68 -4.43
CA GLU A 44 -3.22 7.26 -3.39
C GLU A 44 -3.21 8.79 -3.43
N LYS A 45 -2.02 9.40 -3.58
CA LYS A 45 -1.89 10.86 -3.72
C LYS A 45 -2.61 11.38 -4.95
N GLN A 46 -2.45 10.71 -6.09
CA GLN A 46 -3.12 11.07 -7.33
C GLN A 46 -4.64 10.93 -7.19
N TYR A 47 -5.13 9.82 -6.62
CA TYR A 47 -6.57 9.61 -6.41
C TYR A 47 -7.20 10.71 -5.55
N ILE A 48 -6.58 11.04 -4.42
CA ILE A 48 -7.06 12.12 -3.56
C ILE A 48 -7.05 13.45 -4.31
N TYR A 49 -5.93 13.78 -4.96
CA TYR A 49 -5.81 15.04 -5.71
C TYR A 49 -6.84 15.15 -6.83
N ALA A 50 -7.02 14.10 -7.63
CA ALA A 50 -8.01 14.08 -8.71
C ALA A 50 -9.43 14.26 -8.17
N ASN A 51 -9.80 13.57 -7.09
CA ASN A 51 -11.11 13.75 -6.46
C ASN A 51 -11.32 15.15 -5.90
N THR A 52 -10.26 15.81 -5.37
CA THR A 52 -10.38 17.21 -4.94
C THR A 52 -10.67 18.17 -6.08
N LEU A 53 -10.20 17.87 -7.30
CA LEU A 53 -10.48 18.70 -8.49
C LEU A 53 -11.89 18.50 -9.03
N LEU A 54 -12.50 17.33 -8.78
CA LEU A 54 -13.85 16.99 -9.25
C LEU A 54 -14.96 17.46 -8.29
N VAL A 55 -14.62 18.19 -7.21
CA VAL A 55 -15.62 18.70 -6.26
C VAL A 55 -16.53 19.70 -6.96
N GLY A 56 -17.81 19.34 -7.13
CA GLY A 56 -18.83 20.16 -7.79
C GLY A 56 -19.29 19.61 -9.15
N GLU A 57 -18.61 18.59 -9.68
CA GLU A 57 -19.00 17.91 -10.92
C GLU A 57 -20.09 16.85 -10.68
N ALA A 58 -20.73 16.41 -11.77
CA ALA A 58 -21.75 15.35 -11.72
C ALA A 58 -21.16 13.99 -11.29
N VAL A 59 -19.87 13.76 -11.56
CA VAL A 59 -19.11 12.59 -11.12
C VAL A 59 -17.89 13.08 -10.33
N THR A 60 -17.85 12.75 -9.04
CA THR A 60 -16.83 13.23 -8.09
C THR A 60 -15.78 12.17 -7.75
N ASP A 61 -15.96 10.94 -8.24
CA ASP A 61 -15.03 9.83 -8.07
C ASP A 61 -14.25 9.61 -9.36
N PHE A 62 -12.96 9.95 -9.32
CA PHE A 62 -12.02 9.83 -10.42
C PHE A 62 -11.95 8.41 -11.00
N THR A 63 -12.22 7.38 -10.19
CA THR A 63 -12.18 5.98 -10.67
C THR A 63 -13.42 5.55 -11.43
N LYS A 64 -14.47 6.39 -11.44
CA LYS A 64 -15.76 6.12 -12.09
C LYS A 64 -16.03 7.05 -13.29
N LEU A 65 -15.06 7.92 -13.63
CA LEU A 65 -15.07 8.67 -14.88
C LEU A 65 -14.98 7.75 -16.09
#